data_AF-A0A950LUB9-F1
#
_entry.id   AF-A0A950LUB9-F1
#
_cell.length_a   1.000
_cell.length_b   1.000
_cell.length_c   1.000
_cell.angle_alpha   90.00
_cell.angle_beta   90.00
_cell.angle_gamma   90.00
#
_symmetry.space_group_name_H-M   'P 1'
#
loop_
_entity.id
_entity.type
_entity.pdbx_description
1 polymer ?
#
loop_
_entity_poly.entity_id
_entity_poly.type
_entity_poly.pdbx_seq_one_letter_code
_entity_poly.pdbx_strand_id
1 'polypeptide(L)'
;MPALRSRTSTHGRNMAGARGLWRATGMKDGDFGKPIVAVVNSFTQFVPGHVHLKDLGQLVAREIEAAGGVAKEFNTIAVDDGIAMGHDGMLYSLPSREIIADSVEYMANAHCADALVCISNCDKITPGMLMA
;
A
#
# COMPACT_ATOMS: atom_id res chain seq x y z
N MET A 1 19.58 2.94 -16.85
CA MET A 1 18.66 2.12 -16.02
C MET A 1 17.39 1.84 -16.82
N PRO A 2 16.74 0.68 -16.65
CA PRO A 2 15.46 0.40 -17.29
C PRO A 2 14.39 1.41 -16.87
N ALA A 3 13.35 1.56 -17.70
CA ALA A 3 12.22 2.42 -17.37
C ALA A 3 11.42 1.84 -16.19
N LEU A 4 11.11 2.69 -15.22
CA LEU A 4 10.29 2.35 -14.06
C LEU A 4 8.82 2.14 -14.46
N ARG A 5 8.06 1.36 -13.67
CA ARG A 5 6.66 0.99 -13.94
C ARG A 5 5.75 2.22 -13.93
N SER A 6 5.97 3.14 -12.98
CA SER A 6 5.20 4.36 -12.77
C SER A 6 5.23 5.31 -13.96
N ARG A 7 6.24 5.18 -14.84
CA ARG A 7 6.30 5.90 -16.12
C ARG A 7 5.03 5.69 -16.95
N THR A 8 4.39 4.52 -16.82
CA THR A 8 3.14 4.16 -17.51
C THR A 8 2.00 5.11 -17.18
N SER A 9 1.89 5.62 -15.94
CA SER A 9 0.82 6.52 -15.52
C SER A 9 1.25 7.98 -15.39
N THR A 10 2.55 8.26 -15.50
CA THR A 10 3.12 9.61 -15.30
C THR A 10 3.65 10.26 -16.57
N HIS A 11 3.91 9.52 -17.66
CA HIS A 11 4.60 10.06 -18.83
C HIS A 11 3.77 10.06 -20.12
N GLY A 12 4.12 10.96 -21.05
CA GLY A 12 3.53 11.02 -22.38
C GLY A 12 2.21 11.79 -22.46
N ARG A 13 1.79 12.11 -23.68
CA ARG A 13 0.58 12.92 -23.96
C ARG A 13 -0.70 12.21 -23.50
N ASN A 14 -0.79 10.90 -23.74
CA ASN A 14 -1.99 10.11 -23.42
C ASN A 14 -2.28 10.06 -21.92
N MET A 15 -1.25 10.18 -21.07
CA MET A 15 -1.38 10.12 -19.61
C MET A 15 -1.48 11.51 -18.97
N ALA A 16 -1.88 12.54 -19.73
CA ALA A 16 -2.14 13.86 -19.18
C ALA A 16 -3.24 13.86 -18.10
N GLY A 17 -4.31 13.10 -18.32
CA GLY A 17 -5.40 12.94 -17.34
C GLY A 17 -4.93 12.29 -16.04
N ALA A 18 -4.17 11.19 -16.15
CA ALA A 18 -3.58 10.51 -14.99
C ALA A 18 -2.64 11.44 -14.21
N ARG A 19 -1.79 12.23 -14.88
CA ARG A 19 -0.99 13.26 -14.20
C ARG A 19 -1.83 14.30 -13.47
N GLY A 20 -2.97 14.70 -14.04
CA GLY A 20 -3.92 15.60 -13.36
C GLY A 20 -4.42 15.02 -12.03
N LEU A 21 -4.78 13.73 -12.02
CA LEU A 21 -5.19 13.03 -10.80
C LEU A 21 -4.03 12.87 -9.82
N TRP A 22 -2.83 12.55 -10.28
CA TRP A 22 -1.63 12.49 -9.44
C TRP A 22 -1.35 13.82 -8.73
N ARG A 23 -1.55 14.95 -9.43
CA ARG A 23 -1.46 16.28 -8.82
C ARG A 23 -2.52 16.53 -7.76
N ALA A 24 -3.74 16.04 -7.98
CA ALA A 24 -4.80 16.11 -6.98
C ALA A 24 -4.45 15.32 -5.69
N THR A 25 -3.58 14.29 -5.79
CA THR A 25 -3.02 13.60 -4.61
C THR A 25 -1.82 14.32 -3.96
N GLY A 26 -1.50 15.54 -4.41
CA GLY A 26 -0.41 16.36 -3.87
C GLY A 26 0.92 16.28 -4.61
N MET A 27 1.04 15.51 -5.72
CA MET A 27 2.28 15.48 -6.51
C MET A 27 2.52 16.82 -7.23
N LYS A 28 3.78 17.25 -7.25
CA LYS A 28 4.25 18.46 -7.93
C LYS A 28 4.97 18.10 -9.23
N ASP A 29 5.25 19.10 -10.06
CA ASP A 29 5.96 18.93 -11.34
C ASP A 29 7.30 18.21 -11.17
N GLY A 30 8.05 18.57 -10.13
CA GLY A 30 9.33 17.96 -9.81
C GLY A 30 9.26 16.52 -9.29
N ASP A 31 8.06 15.99 -9.03
CA ASP A 31 7.87 14.61 -8.59
C ASP A 31 7.73 13.64 -9.76
N PHE A 32 7.33 14.13 -10.93
CA PHE A 32 7.23 13.27 -12.11
C PHE A 32 8.62 12.85 -12.60
N GLY A 33 8.86 11.55 -12.63
CA GLY A 33 10.15 10.94 -12.95
C GLY A 33 10.88 10.36 -11.74
N LYS A 34 10.45 10.69 -10.52
CA LYS A 34 10.86 9.98 -9.30
C LYS A 34 10.19 8.61 -9.19
N PRO A 35 10.79 7.63 -8.51
CA PRO A 35 10.13 6.36 -8.24
C PRO A 35 8.92 6.56 -7.33
N ILE A 36 7.78 5.95 -7.68
CA ILE A 36 6.58 5.89 -6.84
C ILE A 36 6.65 4.62 -5.99
N VAL A 37 6.75 4.78 -4.68
CA VAL A 37 6.77 3.69 -3.71
C VAL A 37 5.43 3.63 -3.00
N ALA A 38 4.73 2.50 -3.12
CA ALA A 38 3.49 2.31 -2.41
C ALA A 38 3.77 1.80 -0.99
N VAL A 39 3.24 2.51 0.00
CA VAL A 39 3.30 2.10 1.41
C VAL A 39 2.03 1.31 1.70
N VAL A 40 2.17 0.00 1.85
CA VAL A 40 1.06 -0.90 2.11
C VAL A 40 0.86 -1.00 3.61
N ASN A 41 -0.21 -0.41 4.12
CA ASN A 41 -0.55 -0.42 5.52
C ASN A 41 -1.75 -1.35 5.80
N SER A 42 -1.85 -1.83 7.02
CA SER A 42 -2.99 -2.61 7.51
C SER A 42 -3.62 -1.96 8.74
N PHE A 43 -3.53 -0.62 8.84
CA PHE A 43 -4.09 0.14 9.95
C PHE A 43 -5.60 -0.07 10.04
N THR A 44 -6.06 -0.41 11.24
CA THR A 44 -7.47 -0.48 11.58
C THR A 44 -7.63 -0.33 13.09
N GLN A 45 -8.78 0.18 13.52
CA GLN A 45 -9.12 0.27 14.94
C GLN A 45 -9.71 -1.03 15.51
N PHE A 46 -10.00 -2.02 14.65
CA PHE A 46 -10.54 -3.32 15.06
C PHE A 46 -9.47 -4.27 15.63
N VAL A 47 -8.20 -4.05 15.30
CA VAL A 47 -7.08 -4.93 15.69
C VAL A 47 -6.15 -4.10 16.58
N PRO A 48 -6.01 -4.38 17.88
CA PRO A 48 -5.18 -3.58 18.79
C PRO A 48 -3.72 -3.46 18.34
N GLY A 49 -3.18 -4.53 17.76
CA GLY A 49 -1.84 -4.54 17.17
C GLY A 49 -1.69 -3.62 15.95
N HIS A 50 -2.77 -3.10 15.37
CA HIS A 50 -2.71 -2.32 14.13
C HIS A 50 -3.00 -0.82 14.33
N VAL A 51 -3.50 -0.41 15.51
CA VAL A 51 -3.91 0.98 15.76
C VAL A 51 -2.76 1.98 15.59
N HIS A 52 -1.56 1.60 16.04
CA HIS A 52 -0.37 2.45 15.96
C HIS A 52 0.23 2.52 14.54
N LEU A 53 -0.22 1.68 13.61
CA LEU A 53 0.33 1.65 12.25
C LEU A 53 -0.02 2.89 11.45
N LYS A 54 -1.06 3.65 11.84
CA LYS A 54 -1.38 4.94 11.22
C LYS A 54 -0.19 5.89 11.23
N ASP A 55 0.46 6.03 12.38
CA ASP A 55 1.58 6.95 12.53
C ASP A 55 2.87 6.38 11.91
N LEU A 56 3.01 5.04 11.93
CA LEU A 56 4.13 4.35 11.29
C LEU A 56 4.11 4.48 9.77
N GLY A 57 2.94 4.35 9.12
CA GLY A 57 2.78 4.55 7.68
C GLY A 57 3.23 5.93 7.23
N GLN A 58 2.85 6.95 8.00
CA GLN A 58 3.27 8.33 7.77
C GLN A 58 4.78 8.53 8.01
N LEU A 59 5.38 7.82 8.97
CA LEU A 59 6.83 7.84 9.17
C LEU A 59 7.56 7.26 7.96
N VAL A 60 7.16 6.07 7.51
CA VAL A 60 7.75 5.42 6.33
C VAL A 60 7.63 6.30 5.09
N ALA A 61 6.46 6.93 4.88
CA ALA A 61 6.23 7.84 3.77
C ALA A 61 7.23 9.02 3.76
N ARG A 62 7.46 9.65 4.92
CA ARG A 62 8.43 10.75 5.04
C ARG A 62 9.86 10.32 4.71
N GLU A 63 10.28 9.13 5.13
CA GLU A 63 11.63 8.63 4.84
C GLU A 63 11.81 8.31 3.35
N ILE A 64 10.79 7.78 2.68
CA ILE A 64 10.79 7.58 1.23
C ILE A 64 10.94 8.92 0.50
N GLU A 65 10.18 9.93 0.92
CA GLU A 65 10.25 11.28 0.33
C GLU A 65 11.62 11.93 0.55
N ALA A 66 12.19 11.77 1.75
CA ALA A 66 13.55 12.24 2.08
C ALA A 66 14.63 11.55 1.24
N ALA A 67 14.44 10.27 0.89
CA ALA A 67 15.30 9.52 -0.02
C ALA A 67 15.10 9.87 -1.52
N GLY A 68 14.19 10.80 -1.83
CA GLY A 68 13.94 11.28 -3.20
C GLY A 68 12.90 10.47 -3.98
N GLY A 69 12.12 9.61 -3.31
CA GLY A 69 10.97 8.93 -3.87
C GLY A 69 9.67 9.72 -3.71
N VAL A 70 8.58 9.16 -4.24
CA VAL A 70 7.20 9.62 -3.99
C VAL A 70 6.48 8.53 -3.23
N ALA A 71 6.09 8.81 -1.99
CA ALA A 71 5.32 7.86 -1.19
C ALA A 71 3.82 7.97 -1.48
N LYS A 72 3.15 6.83 -1.62
CA LYS A 72 1.69 6.75 -1.67
C LYS A 72 1.20 5.62 -0.77
N GLU A 73 0.62 5.99 0.35
CA GLU A 73 0.07 5.05 1.31
C GLU A 73 -1.34 4.61 0.91
N PHE A 74 -1.61 3.32 1.05
CA PHE A 74 -2.96 2.77 1.02
C PHE A 74 -3.11 1.67 2.08
N ASN A 75 -4.35 1.28 2.34
CA ASN A 75 -4.65 0.25 3.33
C ASN A 75 -5.21 -1.03 2.69
N THR A 76 -4.80 -2.16 3.25
CA THR A 76 -5.50 -3.45 3.12
C THR A 76 -6.24 -3.78 4.43
N ILE A 77 -7.05 -4.84 4.42
CA ILE A 77 -7.82 -5.29 5.57
C ILE A 77 -6.92 -5.98 6.61
N ALA A 78 -7.43 -6.09 7.84
CA ALA A 78 -6.86 -6.93 8.88
C ALA A 78 -7.98 -7.53 9.72
N VAL A 79 -7.80 -8.79 10.12
CA VAL A 79 -8.69 -9.52 11.04
C VAL A 79 -7.91 -9.82 12.31
N ASP A 80 -8.55 -9.62 13.47
CA ASP A 80 -7.98 -9.99 14.76
C ASP A 80 -8.41 -11.42 15.12
N ASP A 81 -7.48 -12.38 15.01
CA ASP A 81 -7.74 -13.77 15.38
C ASP A 81 -8.12 -13.92 16.87
N GLY A 82 -7.58 -13.07 17.76
CA GLY A 82 -7.88 -13.10 19.19
C GLY A 82 -9.32 -12.69 19.49
N ILE A 83 -9.86 -11.70 18.77
CA ILE A 83 -11.27 -11.30 18.87
C ILE A 83 -12.18 -12.31 18.18
N ALA A 84 -11.80 -12.82 17.00
CA ALA A 84 -12.61 -13.74 16.21
C ALA A 84 -12.66 -15.17 16.77
N MET A 85 -11.79 -15.51 17.73
CA MET A 85 -11.68 -16.85 18.28
C MET A 85 -12.94 -17.26 19.05
N GLY A 86 -13.41 -18.48 18.80
CA GLY A 86 -14.52 -19.07 19.56
C GLY A 86 -15.92 -18.79 19.00
N HIS A 87 -16.04 -18.16 17.83
CA HIS A 87 -17.30 -18.02 17.11
C HIS A 87 -17.09 -18.03 15.58
N ASP A 88 -18.17 -17.88 14.82
CA ASP A 88 -18.16 -17.97 13.34
C ASP A 88 -17.26 -16.94 12.64
N GLY A 89 -16.77 -15.93 13.35
CA GLY A 89 -15.81 -14.96 12.83
C GLY A 89 -14.48 -15.61 12.42
N MET A 90 -14.08 -16.68 13.11
CA MET A 90 -12.83 -17.39 12.80
C MET A 90 -12.81 -18.01 11.41
N LEU A 91 -13.98 -18.24 10.80
CA LEU A 91 -14.11 -18.71 9.41
C LEU A 91 -13.52 -17.71 8.39
N TYR A 92 -13.38 -16.44 8.78
CA TYR A 92 -12.86 -15.37 7.93
C TYR A 92 -11.38 -15.05 8.17
N SER A 93 -10.72 -15.68 9.15
CA SER A 93 -9.31 -15.43 9.46
C SER A 93 -8.39 -15.87 8.32
N LEU A 94 -8.26 -17.18 8.08
CA LEU A 94 -7.32 -17.71 7.07
C LEU A 94 -7.62 -17.20 5.64
N PRO A 95 -8.88 -17.14 5.17
CA PRO A 95 -9.19 -16.60 3.84
C PRO A 95 -8.82 -15.13 3.67
N SER A 96 -8.72 -14.34 4.76
CA SER A 96 -8.28 -12.95 4.67
C SER A 96 -6.88 -12.80 4.09
N ARG A 97 -6.01 -13.81 4.23
CA ARG A 97 -4.66 -13.83 3.64
C ARG A 97 -4.68 -13.60 2.14
N GLU A 98 -5.57 -14.29 1.42
CA GLU A 98 -5.69 -14.17 -0.04
C GLU A 98 -6.22 -12.79 -0.42
N ILE A 99 -7.24 -12.30 0.31
CA ILE A 99 -7.79 -10.95 0.08
C ILE A 99 -6.71 -9.89 0.29
N ILE A 100 -5.86 -10.06 1.29
CA ILE A 100 -4.74 -9.16 1.54
C ILE A 100 -3.78 -9.20 0.36
N ALA A 101 -3.33 -10.38 -0.08
CA ALA A 101 -2.45 -10.52 -1.23
C ALA A 101 -3.04 -9.88 -2.49
N ASP A 102 -4.27 -10.23 -2.85
CA ASP A 102 -4.99 -9.72 -4.02
C ASP A 102 -5.16 -8.19 -3.97
N SER A 103 -5.52 -7.65 -2.80
CA SER A 103 -5.70 -6.20 -2.64
C SER A 103 -4.41 -5.43 -2.86
N VAL A 104 -3.27 -5.99 -2.42
CA VAL A 104 -1.95 -5.37 -2.62
C VAL A 104 -1.54 -5.48 -4.07
N GLU A 105 -1.70 -6.65 -4.68
CA GLU A 105 -1.42 -6.88 -6.10
C GLU A 105 -2.20 -5.89 -6.98
N TYR A 106 -3.51 -5.74 -6.73
CA TYR A 106 -4.38 -4.89 -7.52
C TYR A 106 -3.98 -3.41 -7.40
N MET A 107 -3.71 -2.96 -6.18
CA MET A 107 -3.29 -1.57 -5.95
C MET A 107 -1.94 -1.27 -6.61
N ALA A 108 -0.97 -2.18 -6.47
CA ALA A 108 0.35 -2.04 -7.06
C ALA A 108 0.31 -2.03 -8.60
N ASN A 109 -0.41 -2.98 -9.19
CA ASN A 109 -0.47 -3.14 -10.64
C ASN A 109 -1.32 -2.05 -11.29
N ALA A 110 -2.49 -1.72 -10.74
CA ALA A 110 -3.37 -0.70 -11.31
C ALA A 110 -2.74 0.69 -11.31
N HIS A 111 -1.99 1.04 -10.25
CA HIS A 111 -1.31 2.34 -10.15
C HIS A 111 0.12 2.32 -10.72
N CYS A 112 0.59 1.14 -11.15
CA CYS A 112 1.94 0.91 -11.66
C CYS A 112 3.03 1.38 -10.68
N ALA A 113 2.90 1.04 -9.40
CA ALA A 113 3.92 1.36 -8.40
C ALA A 113 5.27 0.71 -8.75
N ASP A 114 6.37 1.38 -8.41
CA ASP A 114 7.73 0.92 -8.72
C ASP A 114 8.28 -0.02 -7.65
N ALA A 115 7.87 0.19 -6.40
CA ALA A 115 8.26 -0.62 -5.26
C ALA A 115 7.15 -0.59 -4.19
N LEU A 116 7.19 -1.57 -3.30
CA LEU A 116 6.30 -1.71 -2.16
C LEU A 116 7.09 -1.62 -0.85
N VAL A 117 6.52 -0.97 0.15
CA VAL A 117 6.93 -1.13 1.55
C VAL A 117 5.74 -1.65 2.33
N CYS A 118 5.82 -2.90 2.76
CA CYS A 118 4.73 -3.60 3.46
C CYS A 118 4.87 -3.46 4.98
N ILE A 119 3.91 -2.78 5.60
CA ILE A 119 3.81 -2.64 7.05
C ILE A 119 2.85 -3.73 7.55
N SER A 120 3.41 -4.91 7.77
CA SER A 120 2.68 -6.07 8.30
C SER A 120 2.86 -6.20 9.81
N ASN A 121 1.90 -6.81 10.50
CA ASN A 121 2.04 -7.13 11.91
C ASN A 121 1.43 -8.50 12.24
N CYS A 122 0.10 -8.61 12.28
CA CYS A 122 -0.56 -9.81 12.78
C CYS A 122 -0.62 -10.97 11.77
N ASP A 123 -0.45 -12.18 12.30
CA ASP A 123 -0.70 -13.50 11.70
C ASP A 123 -0.87 -13.54 10.18
N LYS A 124 -2.11 -13.38 9.66
CA LYS A 124 -2.43 -13.58 8.22
C LYS A 124 -1.99 -12.43 7.32
N ILE A 125 -1.72 -11.25 7.89
CA ILE A 125 -1.31 -10.06 7.16
C ILE A 125 0.12 -10.21 6.64
N THR A 126 1.03 -10.69 7.49
CA THR A 126 2.44 -10.90 7.13
C THR A 126 2.62 -11.82 5.91
N PRO A 127 2.09 -13.05 5.87
CA PRO A 127 2.19 -13.89 4.69
C PRO A 127 1.38 -13.34 3.51
N GLY A 128 0.24 -12.70 3.72
CA GLY A 128 -0.54 -12.08 2.64
C GLY A 128 0.24 -10.99 1.91
N MET A 129 0.92 -10.11 2.66
CA MET A 129 1.78 -9.07 2.09
C MET A 129 3.08 -9.61 1.46
N LEU A 130 3.56 -10.78 1.90
CA LEU A 130 4.73 -11.45 1.31
C LEU A 130 4.40 -12.21 0.02
N MET A 131 3.14 -12.62 -0.15
CA MET A 131 2.67 -13.28 -1.38
C MET A 131 2.46 -12.30 -2.54
N ALA A 132 2.19 -11.03 -2.23
CA ALA A 132 1.82 -9.98 -3.18
C ALA A 132 2.98 -9.42 -4.02
#